data_AF-A0A497I334-F1
#
_entry.id   AF-A0A497I334-F1
#
_cell.length_a   1.000
_cell.length_b   1.000
_cell.length_c   1.000
_cell.angle_alpha   90.00
_cell.angle_beta   90.00
_cell.angle_gamma   90.00
#
_symmetry.space_group_name_H-M   'P 1'
#
loop_
_entity.id
_entity.type
_entity.pdbx_description
1 polymer ?
#
loop_
_entity_poly.entity_id
_entity_poly.type
_entity_poly.pdbx_seq_one_letter_code
_entity_poly.pdbx_strand_id
1 'polypeptide(L)'
;MPKIKELPSLREWERISAHTHITGLGLEGLRAKKIGDGMVGQTEAREAAGIIVRLIKEGKFAGRGILIAGPPGSGKTALSVGIAKELGKDVPFVHLAASEVFSAEVKKTEFLTQALRKAIGVR
;
A
#
# COMPACT_ATOMS: atom_id res chain seq x y z
N MET A 1 -31.14 -14.54 -6.00
CA MET A 1 -30.22 -14.07 -4.94
C MET A 1 -28.93 -13.60 -5.59
N PRO A 2 -28.42 -12.40 -5.29
CA PRO A 2 -27.10 -12.00 -5.77
C PRO A 2 -26.04 -12.99 -5.22
N LYS A 3 -25.23 -13.56 -6.11
CA LYS A 3 -24.09 -14.40 -5.73
C LYS A 3 -22.96 -13.48 -5.30
N ILE A 4 -22.69 -13.41 -4.00
CA ILE A 4 -21.49 -12.78 -3.47
C ILE A 4 -20.33 -13.72 -3.80
N LYS A 5 -19.41 -13.25 -4.64
CA LYS A 5 -18.18 -13.95 -4.95
C LYS A 5 -17.04 -13.15 -4.34
N GLU A 6 -16.33 -13.75 -3.39
CA GLU A 6 -15.03 -13.25 -3.01
C GLU A 6 -14.15 -13.35 -4.26
N LEU A 7 -13.88 -12.20 -4.87
CA LEU A 7 -13.00 -12.16 -6.01
C LEU A 7 -11.60 -12.46 -5.48
N PRO A 8 -10.90 -13.50 -5.98
CA PRO A 8 -9.48 -13.60 -5.71
C PRO A 8 -8.86 -12.26 -6.11
N SER A 9 -7.98 -11.72 -5.26
CA SER A 9 -7.28 -10.44 -5.49
C SER A 9 -7.00 -10.30 -6.97
N LEU A 10 -7.54 -9.25 -7.61
CA LEU A 10 -7.52 -9.07 -9.06
C LEU A 10 -6.16 -9.52 -9.60
N ARG A 11 -6.12 -10.70 -10.23
CA ARG A 11 -4.99 -11.13 -11.05
C ARG A 11 -5.03 -10.32 -12.35
N GLU A 12 -5.06 -8.99 -12.25
CA GLU A 12 -4.36 -8.19 -13.25
C GLU A 12 -2.93 -8.65 -13.11
N TRP A 13 -2.55 -9.62 -13.97
CA TRP A 13 -1.21 -10.15 -14.16
C TRP A 13 -0.29 -9.69 -13.03
N GLU A 14 -0.14 -10.49 -11.96
CA GLU A 14 0.97 -10.29 -11.03
C GLU A 14 2.23 -10.41 -11.91
N ARG A 15 2.61 -9.33 -12.59
CA ARG A 15 4.00 -9.05 -12.90
C ARG A 15 4.59 -9.24 -11.53
N ILE A 16 5.39 -10.29 -11.37
CA ILE A 16 6.12 -10.57 -10.14
C ILE A 16 6.61 -9.22 -9.66
N SER A 17 5.90 -8.67 -8.67
CA SER A 17 6.05 -7.25 -8.37
C SER A 17 7.47 -7.14 -7.87
N ALA A 18 8.20 -6.10 -8.27
CA ALA A 18 9.57 -5.89 -7.81
C ALA A 18 9.68 -5.91 -6.27
N HIS A 19 8.55 -5.88 -5.56
CA HIS A 19 8.40 -5.84 -4.12
C HIS A 19 7.77 -7.10 -3.50
N THR A 20 7.71 -8.23 -4.22
CA THR A 20 7.21 -9.52 -3.69
C THR A 20 7.96 -10.03 -2.46
N HIS A 21 9.24 -9.66 -2.35
CA HIS A 21 10.09 -10.00 -1.21
C HIS A 21 9.76 -9.18 0.06
N ILE A 22 8.96 -8.12 -0.06
CA ILE A 22 8.60 -7.25 1.07
C ILE A 22 7.40 -7.86 1.79
N THR A 23 7.62 -8.20 3.05
CA THR A 23 6.64 -8.90 3.89
C THR A 23 6.13 -8.05 5.05
N GLY A 24 6.72 -6.88 5.28
CA GLY A 24 6.40 -5.96 6.37
C GLY A 24 7.38 -4.80 6.43
N LEU A 25 7.35 -4.02 7.52
CA LEU A 25 8.28 -2.92 7.74
C LEU A 25 9.56 -3.33 8.48
N GLY A 26 9.69 -4.55 9.00
CA GLY A 26 10.90 -5.04 9.68
C GLY A 26 11.22 -4.28 10.97
N LEU A 27 10.18 -3.92 11.72
CA LEU A 27 10.30 -3.16 12.96
C LEU A 27 10.32 -4.08 14.19
N GLU A 28 11.05 -3.66 15.21
CA GLU A 28 10.93 -4.18 16.57
C GLU A 28 10.36 -3.07 17.46
N GLY A 29 9.07 -3.17 17.74
CA GLY A 29 8.30 -2.02 18.25
C GLY A 29 8.25 -0.90 17.20
N LEU A 30 8.91 0.23 17.48
CA LEU A 30 9.04 1.36 16.56
C LEU A 30 10.46 1.54 16.03
N ARG A 31 11.36 0.59 16.28
CA ARG A 31 12.76 0.66 15.83
C ARG A 31 12.97 -0.22 14.61
N ALA A 32 13.58 0.32 13.56
CA ALA A 32 13.82 -0.44 12.35
C ALA A 32 15.08 -1.31 12.48
N LYS A 33 14.95 -2.61 12.19
CA LYS A 33 16.12 -3.49 12.05
C LYS A 33 16.91 -3.09 10.80
N LYS A 34 18.24 -3.18 10.85
CA LYS A 34 19.12 -2.87 9.71
C LYS A 34 18.70 -3.65 8.44
N ILE A 35 18.28 -4.90 8.61
CA ILE A 35 17.66 -5.76 7.61
C ILE A 35 16.46 -6.44 8.29
N GLY A 36 15.27 -6.40 7.69
CA GLY A 36 14.07 -7.04 8.24
C GLY A 36 12.89 -7.01 7.28
N ASP A 37 12.10 -8.10 7.24
CA ASP A 37 10.89 -8.27 6.42
C ASP A 37 11.05 -7.92 4.94
N GLY A 38 12.23 -8.19 4.38
CA GLY A 38 12.59 -7.87 3.00
C GLY A 38 13.07 -6.43 2.78
N MET A 39 13.06 -5.58 3.81
CA MET A 39 13.58 -4.22 3.74
C MET A 39 15.04 -4.15 4.23
N VAL A 40 15.84 -3.27 3.61
CA VAL A 40 17.23 -3.00 3.97
C VAL A 40 17.44 -1.49 4.08
N GLY A 41 18.02 -1.04 5.19
CA GLY A 41 18.22 0.39 5.44
C GLY A 41 16.89 1.16 5.53
N GLN A 42 16.88 2.41 5.05
CA GLN A 42 15.74 3.34 5.11
C GLN A 42 15.10 3.39 6.50
N THR A 43 15.94 3.40 7.55
CA THR A 43 15.51 3.23 8.94
C THR A 43 14.52 4.30 9.35
N GLU A 44 14.86 5.57 9.16
CA GLU A 44 13.98 6.69 9.52
C GLU A 44 12.61 6.61 8.82
N ALA A 45 12.59 6.29 7.53
CA ALA A 45 11.36 6.17 6.76
C ALA A 45 10.50 4.98 7.23
N ARG A 46 11.13 3.87 7.61
CA ARG A 46 10.45 2.68 8.16
C ARG A 46 9.91 2.93 9.56
N GLU A 47 10.65 3.61 10.42
CA GLU A 47 10.19 4.00 11.76
C GLU A 47 9.01 4.98 11.67
N ALA A 48 9.09 5.99 10.78
CA ALA A 48 7.99 6.90 10.51
C ALA A 48 6.74 6.17 9.98
N ALA A 49 6.93 5.21 9.06
CA ALA A 49 5.85 4.34 8.58
C ALA A 49 5.23 3.51 9.71
N GLY A 50 6.02 3.01 10.66
CA GLY A 50 5.53 2.31 11.84
C GLY A 50 4.63 3.16 12.72
N ILE A 51 4.98 4.44 12.92
CA ILE A 51 4.12 5.40 13.63
C ILE A 51 2.79 5.57 12.90
N ILE A 52 2.82 5.71 11.57
CA ILE A 52 1.61 5.87 10.76
C ILE A 52 0.72 4.63 10.86
N VAL A 53 1.30 3.42 10.74
CA VAL A 53 0.55 2.16 10.91
C VAL A 53 -0.11 2.10 12.28
N ARG A 54 0.60 2.48 13.34
CA ARG A 54 0.03 2.56 14.69
C ARG A 54 -1.14 3.54 14.75
N LEU A 55 -0.99 4.75 14.19
CA LEU A 55 -2.07 5.74 14.16
C LEU A 55 -3.30 5.26 13.39
N ILE A 56 -3.11 4.53 12.28
CA ILE A 56 -4.20 3.92 11.52
C ILE A 56 -4.91 2.86 12.37
N LYS A 57 -4.15 1.95 13.01
CA LYS A 57 -4.71 0.91 13.89
C LYS A 57 -5.46 1.48 15.10
N GLU A 58 -5.02 2.63 15.62
CA GLU A 58 -5.70 3.37 16.70
C GLU A 58 -6.89 4.22 16.22
N GLY A 59 -7.18 4.28 14.92
CA GLY A 59 -8.26 5.11 14.36
C GLY A 59 -7.98 6.62 14.38
N LYS A 60 -6.73 7.04 14.61
CA LYS A 60 -6.32 8.45 14.73
C LYS A 60 -5.81 9.07 13.43
N PHE A 61 -5.94 8.36 12.30
CA PHE A 61 -5.45 8.78 10.98
C PHE A 61 -6.57 9.10 9.98
N ALA A 62 -7.76 9.48 10.45
CA ALA A 62 -8.88 9.82 9.56
C ALA A 62 -8.63 11.13 8.79
N GLY A 63 -8.98 11.15 7.50
CA GLY A 63 -8.92 12.35 6.65
C GLY A 63 -7.52 12.83 6.30
N ARG A 64 -6.48 12.01 6.48
CA ARG A 64 -5.08 12.36 6.21
C ARG A 64 -4.51 11.49 5.09
N GLY A 65 -3.65 12.10 4.27
CA GLY A 65 -2.85 11.41 3.26
C GLY A 65 -1.38 11.32 3.67
N ILE A 66 -0.65 10.40 3.04
CA ILE A 66 0.80 10.25 3.22
C ILE A 66 1.47 10.62 1.88
N LEU A 67 2.49 11.47 1.93
CA LEU A 67 3.36 11.76 0.79
C LEU A 67 4.77 11.23 1.09
N ILE A 68 5.27 10.34 0.25
CA ILE A 68 6.64 9.81 0.35
C ILE A 68 7.45 10.43 -0.77
N ALA A 69 8.39 11.31 -0.43
CA ALA A 69 9.26 12.01 -1.37
C ALA A 69 10.69 11.47 -1.32
N GLY A 70 11.37 11.47 -2.46
CA GLY A 70 12.78 11.07 -2.55
C GLY A 70 13.20 10.70 -3.97
N PRO A 71 14.51 10.53 -4.23
CA PRO A 71 15.06 10.19 -5.54
C PRO A 71 14.49 8.89 -6.14
N PRO A 72 14.52 8.69 -7.47
CA PRO A 72 14.15 7.41 -8.06
C PRO A 72 15.01 6.27 -7.48
N GLY A 73 14.42 5.08 -7.30
CA GLY A 73 15.11 3.92 -6.71
C GLY A 73 15.25 3.93 -5.18
N SER A 74 14.81 4.98 -4.48
CA SER A 74 14.95 5.08 -3.01
C SER A 74 13.98 4.21 -2.19
N GLY A 75 13.24 3.28 -2.80
CA GLY A 75 12.34 2.37 -2.09
C GLY A 75 10.98 2.96 -1.67
N LYS A 76 10.51 4.04 -2.31
CA LYS A 76 9.20 4.66 -1.97
C LYS A 76 8.03 3.69 -2.13
N THR A 77 7.93 3.04 -3.29
CA THR A 77 6.88 2.04 -3.56
C THR A 77 7.01 0.84 -2.63
N ALA A 78 8.25 0.40 -2.38
CA ALA A 78 8.57 -0.65 -1.42
C ALA A 78 8.06 -0.34 0.00
N LEU A 79 8.24 0.89 0.46
CA LEU A 79 7.75 1.33 1.76
C LEU A 79 6.22 1.33 1.83
N SER A 80 5.53 1.78 0.78
CA SER A 80 4.06 1.70 0.70
C SER A 80 3.54 0.27 0.76
N VAL A 81 4.22 -0.67 0.11
CA VAL A 81 3.91 -2.11 0.17
C VAL A 81 4.10 -2.63 1.60
N GLY A 82 5.22 -2.26 2.25
CA GLY A 82 5.49 -2.61 3.65
C GLY A 82 4.40 -2.10 4.60
N ILE A 83 3.95 -0.86 4.45
CA ILE A 83 2.82 -0.30 5.22
C ILE A 83 1.56 -1.15 5.05
N ALA A 84 1.21 -1.50 3.81
CA ALA A 84 0.02 -2.32 3.54
C ALA A 84 0.10 -3.71 4.21
N LYS A 85 1.27 -4.36 4.13
CA LYS A 85 1.50 -5.66 4.79
C LYS A 85 1.42 -5.57 6.31
N GLU A 86 1.91 -4.49 6.90
CA GLU A 86 1.86 -4.24 8.35
C GLU A 86 0.43 -3.98 8.86
N LEU A 87 -0.45 -3.41 8.01
CA LEU A 87 -1.86 -3.19 8.33
C LEU A 87 -2.65 -4.50 8.36
N GLY A 88 -2.31 -5.47 7.50
CA GLY A 88 -2.84 -6.82 7.54
C GLY A 88 -2.76 -7.53 6.19
N LYS A 89 -2.78 -8.86 6.21
CA LYS A 89 -2.71 -9.70 4.99
C LYS A 89 -3.92 -9.52 4.07
N ASP A 90 -5.07 -9.22 4.65
CA ASP A 90 -6.35 -9.09 3.93
C ASP A 90 -6.68 -7.64 3.59
N VAL A 91 -5.76 -6.70 3.82
CA VAL A 91 -5.95 -5.30 3.44
C VAL A 91 -5.71 -5.18 1.93
N PRO A 92 -6.70 -4.73 1.14
CA PRO A 92 -6.51 -4.55 -0.29
C PRO A 92 -5.46 -3.46 -0.54
N PHE A 93 -4.56 -3.73 -1.48
CA PHE A 93 -3.54 -2.79 -1.92
C PHE A 93 -3.67 -2.56 -3.41
N VAL A 94 -3.98 -1.32 -3.80
CA VAL A 94 -4.13 -0.92 -5.20
C VAL A 94 -2.93 -0.06 -5.58
N HIS A 95 -2.14 -0.54 -6.53
CA HIS A 95 -1.13 0.29 -7.17
C HIS A 95 -1.78 1.09 -8.28
N LEU A 96 -1.44 2.37 -8.37
CA LEU A 96 -1.95 3.24 -9.43
C LEU A 96 -0.86 4.23 -9.86
N ALA A 97 -0.53 4.22 -11.15
CA ALA A 97 0.29 5.25 -11.77
C ALA A 97 -0.60 6.43 -12.18
N ALA A 98 -0.11 7.65 -11.94
CA ALA A 98 -0.86 8.87 -12.25
C ALA A 98 -1.25 8.97 -13.73
N SER A 99 -0.44 8.41 -14.63
CA SER A 99 -0.72 8.34 -16.07
C SER A 99 -1.95 7.50 -16.40
N GLU A 100 -2.29 6.48 -15.60
CA GLU A 100 -3.46 5.61 -15.85
C GLU A 100 -4.79 6.35 -15.66
N VAL A 101 -4.79 7.44 -14.91
CA VAL A 101 -5.99 8.29 -14.68
C VAL A 101 -6.41 9.01 -15.97
N PHE A 102 -5.49 9.22 -16.91
CA PHE A 102 -5.77 9.91 -18.16
C PHE A 102 -6.18 8.90 -19.24
N SER A 103 -7.50 8.71 -19.40
CA SER A 103 -8.10 7.87 -20.44
C SER A 103 -8.99 8.69 -21.37
N ALA A 104 -9.07 8.28 -22.64
CA ALA A 104 -10.03 8.82 -23.60
C ALA A 104 -11.46 8.30 -23.37
N GLU A 105 -11.59 7.13 -22.76
CA GLU A 105 -12.86 6.40 -22.62
C GLU A 105 -13.54 6.68 -21.27
N VAL A 106 -12.75 6.87 -20.21
CA VAL A 106 -13.25 7.01 -18.83
C VAL A 106 -12.89 8.38 -18.27
N LYS A 107 -13.88 9.05 -17.66
CA LYS A 107 -13.67 10.31 -16.95
C LYS A 107 -12.72 10.10 -15.76
N LYS A 108 -11.79 11.03 -15.55
CA LYS A 108 -10.80 11.02 -14.46
C LYS A 108 -11.43 10.77 -13.08
N THR A 109 -12.56 11.42 -12.80
CA THR A 109 -13.28 11.27 -11.52
C THR A 109 -13.88 9.89 -11.33
N GLU A 110 -14.45 9.31 -12.38
CA GLU A 110 -15.01 7.96 -12.36
C GLU A 110 -13.89 6.93 -12.16
N PHE A 111 -12.78 7.09 -12.88
CA PHE A 111 -11.61 6.23 -12.73
C PHE A 111 -11.07 6.25 -11.29
N LEU A 112 -10.89 7.42 -10.69
CA LEU A 112 -10.45 7.55 -9.30
C LEU A 112 -11.46 6.95 -8.31
N THR A 113 -12.76 7.12 -8.58
CA THR A 113 -13.84 6.52 -7.76
C THR A 113 -13.76 4.99 -7.80
N GLN A 114 -13.53 4.41 -8.97
CA GLN A 114 -13.35 2.96 -9.13
C GLN A 114 -12.08 2.47 -8.42
N ALA A 115 -10.96 3.18 -8.54
CA ALA A 115 -9.72 2.84 -7.85
C ALA A 115 -9.89 2.86 -6.32
N LEU A 116 -10.56 3.88 -5.78
CA LEU A 116 -10.87 3.95 -4.34
C LEU A 116 -11.79 2.80 -3.90
N ARG A 117 -12.83 2.47 -4.68
CA ARG A 117 -13.70 1.33 -4.38
C ARG A 117 -12.93 0.01 -4.33
N LYS A 118 -11.97 -0.21 -5.25
CA LYS A 118 -11.09 -1.39 -5.24
C LYS A 118 -10.19 -1.46 -4.00
N ALA A 119 -9.84 -0.30 -3.42
CA ALA A 119 -9.00 -0.20 -2.23
C ALA A 119 -9.78 -0.31 -0.90
N ILE A 120 -11.10 -0.51 -0.95
CA ILE A 120 -11.95 -0.69 0.24
C ILE A 120 -12.35 -2.16 0.33
N GLY A 121 -11.90 -2.84 1.39
CA GLY A 121 -12.33 -4.21 1.69
C GLY A 121 -13.71 -4.19 2.33
N VAL A 122 -14.66 -4.91 1.73
CA VAL A 122 -15.99 -5.15 2.33
C VAL A 122 -15.95 -6.52 3.01
N ARG A 123 -16.36 -6.57 4.27
CA ARG A 123 -16.54 -7.80 5.05
C ARG A 123 -18.02 -7.99 5.35
#